data_AF-A0AAJ1JC74-F1
#
_entry.id   AF-A0AAJ1JC74-F1
#
_cell.length_a   1.000
_cell.length_b   1.000
_cell.length_c   1.000
_cell.angle_alpha   90.00
_cell.angle_beta   90.00
_cell.angle_gamma   90.00
#
_symmetry.space_group_name_H-M   'P 1'
#
loop_
_entity.id
_entity.type
_entity.pdbx_description
1 polymer ?
#
loop_
_entity_poly.entity_id
_entity_poly.type
_entity_poly.pdbx_seq_one_letter_code
_entity_poly.pdbx_strand_id
1 'polypeptide(L)'
;EAMPMIRYRTRDLTRLLPGTARNMRRMDRITGRSDDMLIIRGINVFPSQVEEQIIRFKELSPHYQLEVNRNGNHDCLSINVELK
;
A
#
# COMPACT_ATOMS: atom_id res chain seq x y z
N GLU A 1 20.20 -27.75 7.08
CA GLU A 1 18.91 -28.31 6.59
C GLU A 1 18.27 -27.31 5.65
N ALA A 2 17.58 -27.77 4.60
CA ALA A 2 16.92 -26.90 3.64
C ALA A 2 15.43 -26.77 3.97
N MET A 3 14.87 -25.55 3.84
CA MET A 3 13.43 -25.27 3.96
C MET A 3 12.82 -24.95 2.59
N PRO A 4 12.29 -25.94 1.85
CA PRO A 4 11.55 -25.69 0.63
C PRO A 4 10.17 -25.09 0.95
N MET A 5 9.78 -24.05 0.21
CA MET A 5 8.51 -23.35 0.41
C MET A 5 7.60 -23.56 -0.81
N ILE A 6 6.47 -24.23 -0.61
CA ILE A 6 5.55 -24.62 -1.70
C ILE A 6 4.29 -23.74 -1.62
N ARG A 7 3.92 -23.09 -2.74
CA ARG A 7 2.73 -22.22 -2.87
C ARG A 7 2.57 -21.22 -1.70
N TYR A 8 3.67 -20.59 -1.33
CA TYR A 8 3.69 -19.63 -0.23
C TYR A 8 2.78 -18.43 -0.49
N ARG A 9 1.91 -18.12 0.47
CA ARG A 9 1.00 -16.97 0.42
C ARG A 9 1.73 -15.74 0.94
N THR A 10 2.26 -14.92 0.03
CA THR A 10 3.06 -13.72 0.37
C THR A 10 2.25 -12.64 1.08
N ARG A 11 0.92 -12.64 0.91
CA ARG A 11 -0.01 -11.59 1.35
C ARG A 11 0.14 -10.27 0.58
N ASP A 12 0.91 -10.24 -0.50
CA ASP A 12 1.01 -9.06 -1.35
C ASP A 12 -0.13 -9.01 -2.36
N LEU A 13 -0.70 -7.82 -2.57
CA LEU A 13 -1.71 -7.56 -3.57
C LEU A 13 -1.04 -7.00 -4.83
N THR A 14 -1.08 -7.80 -5.89
CA THR A 14 -0.54 -7.46 -7.22
C THR A 14 -1.22 -8.31 -8.28
N ARG A 15 -0.93 -8.01 -9.56
CA ARG A 15 -1.37 -8.79 -10.72
C ARG A 15 -0.19 -9.13 -11.61
N LEU A 16 -0.34 -10.24 -12.35
CA LEU A 16 0.62 -10.63 -13.36
C LEU A 16 0.29 -9.95 -14.69
N LEU A 17 1.31 -9.39 -15.33
CA LEU A 17 1.26 -8.74 -16.63
C LEU A 17 2.06 -9.56 -17.65
N PRO A 18 1.70 -9.51 -18.95
CA PRO A 18 2.51 -10.14 -20.00
C PRO A 18 3.91 -9.51 -20.07
N GLY A 19 4.88 -10.34 -20.46
CA GLY A 19 6.27 -9.93 -20.67
C GLY A 19 6.36 -8.92 -21.82
N THR A 20 7.25 -7.93 -21.68
CA THR A 20 7.48 -6.89 -22.70
C THR A 20 8.95 -6.86 -23.12
N ALA A 21 9.85 -6.45 -22.21
CA ALA A 21 11.29 -6.33 -22.48
C ALA A 21 12.08 -7.65 -22.31
N ARG A 22 11.45 -8.66 -21.69
CA ARG A 22 12.00 -9.99 -21.41
C ARG A 22 10.88 -11.03 -21.56
N ASN A 23 11.27 -12.27 -21.81
CA ASN A 23 10.33 -13.40 -21.97
C ASN A 23 9.56 -13.74 -20.67
N MET A 24 10.08 -13.35 -19.50
CA MET A 24 9.42 -13.57 -18.22
C MET A 24 8.17 -12.69 -18.06
N ARG A 25 7.15 -13.21 -17.37
CA ARG A 25 5.98 -12.42 -16.94
C ARG A 25 6.43 -11.31 -15.99
N ARG A 26 5.69 -10.20 -15.99
CA ARG A 26 5.93 -9.08 -15.08
C ARG A 26 4.95 -9.13 -13.91
N MET A 27 5.39 -8.63 -12.77
CA MET A 27 4.52 -8.34 -11.64
C MET A 27 4.28 -6.83 -11.65
N ASP A 28 3.01 -6.41 -11.54
CA ASP A 28 2.68 -4.99 -11.36
C ASP A 28 3.23 -4.49 -10.02
N ARG A 29 3.40 -3.18 -9.86
CA ARG A 29 3.87 -2.61 -8.59
C ARG A 29 2.96 -3.12 -7.47
N ILE A 30 3.57 -3.62 -6.38
CA ILE A 30 2.82 -4.11 -5.23
C ILE A 30 1.95 -2.97 -4.70
N THR A 31 0.63 -3.15 -4.78
CA THR A 31 -0.33 -2.14 -4.35
C THR A 31 -0.36 -2.04 -2.82
N GLY A 32 -0.04 -3.12 -2.13
CA GLY A 32 0.08 -3.17 -0.68
C GLY A 32 0.03 -4.62 -0.22
N ARG A 33 0.10 -4.84 1.09
CA ARG A 33 -0.17 -6.15 1.67
C ARG A 33 -1.63 -6.24 2.05
N SER A 34 -2.18 -7.45 2.05
CA SER A 34 -3.53 -7.71 2.57
C SER A 34 -3.67 -7.32 4.04
N ASP A 35 -2.55 -7.28 4.77
CA ASP A 35 -2.50 -6.87 6.17
C ASP A 35 -2.39 -5.35 6.34
N ASP A 36 -1.96 -4.61 5.30
CA ASP A 36 -1.80 -3.15 5.33
C ASP A 36 -3.07 -2.42 4.84
N MET A 37 -4.13 -3.16 4.52
CA MET A 37 -5.41 -2.61 4.08
C MET A 37 -6.14 -1.99 5.27
N LEU A 38 -6.35 -0.68 5.23
CA LEU A 38 -7.12 0.05 6.22
C LEU A 38 -8.59 0.09 5.80
N ILE A 39 -9.50 -0.25 6.69
CA ILE A 39 -10.94 -0.06 6.49
C ILE A 39 -11.34 1.19 7.28
N ILE A 40 -11.56 2.30 6.58
CA ILE A 40 -11.97 3.57 7.18
C ILE A 40 -13.39 3.87 6.75
N ARG A 41 -14.34 3.85 7.69
CA ARG A 41 -15.77 4.12 7.42
C ARG A 41 -16.36 3.24 6.31
N GLY A 42 -15.94 1.97 6.25
CA GLY A 42 -16.42 0.99 5.26
C GLY A 42 -15.73 1.07 3.88
N ILE A 43 -14.72 1.94 3.73
CA ILE A 43 -13.93 2.06 2.50
C ILE A 43 -12.57 1.40 2.71
N ASN A 44 -12.16 0.57 1.73
CA ASN A 44 -10.83 -0.02 1.69
C ASN A 44 -9.81 1.01 1.18
N VAL A 45 -8.80 1.30 1.98
CA VAL A 45 -7.74 2.28 1.69
C VAL A 45 -6.39 1.59 1.82
N PHE A 46 -5.55 1.72 0.79
CA PHE A 46 -4.17 1.25 0.83
C PHE A 46 -3.21 2.44 1.06
N PRO A 47 -2.17 2.30 1.91
CA PRO A 47 -1.19 3.37 2.14
C PRO A 47 -0.50 3.88 0.87
N SER A 48 -0.27 3.01 -0.12
CA SER A 48 0.33 3.36 -1.41
C SER A 48 -0.52 4.34 -2.23
N GLN A 49 -1.86 4.29 -2.10
CA GLN A 49 -2.76 5.21 -2.78
C GLN A 49 -2.66 6.61 -2.16
N VAL A 50 -2.47 6.68 -0.84
CA VAL A 50 -2.25 7.94 -0.12
C VAL A 50 -0.90 8.52 -0.50
N GLU A 51 0.15 7.71 -0.55
CA GLU A 51 1.49 8.09 -1.01
C GLU A 51 1.44 8.71 -2.42
N GLU A 52 0.72 8.08 -3.35
CA GLU A 52 0.55 8.60 -4.71
C GLU A 52 -0.09 9.99 -4.73
N GLN A 53 -1.01 10.29 -3.81
CA GLN A 53 -1.58 11.63 -3.70
C GLN A 53 -0.61 12.63 -3.07
N ILE A 54 0.13 12.24 -2.02
CA ILE A 54 1.09 13.12 -1.33
C ILE A 54 2.19 13.58 -2.30
N ILE A 55 2.73 12.67 -3.11
CA ILE A 55 3.78 12.98 -4.09
C ILE A 55 3.34 14.01 -5.15
N ARG A 56 2.03 14.16 -5.40
CA ARG A 56 1.52 15.16 -6.35
C ARG A 56 1.70 16.59 -5.84
N PHE A 57 1.83 16.79 -4.53
CA PHE A 57 2.07 18.10 -3.92
C PHE A 57 3.57 18.33 -3.76
N LYS A 58 4.14 19.22 -4.57
CA LYS A 58 5.60 19.50 -4.60
C LYS A 58 6.15 20.14 -3.32
N GLU A 59 5.27 20.71 -2.50
CA GLU A 59 5.58 21.40 -1.25
C GLU A 59 5.71 20.43 -0.07
N LEU A 60 5.27 19.18 -0.24
CA LEU A 60 5.31 18.16 0.80
C LEU A 60 6.56 17.28 0.68
N SER A 61 7.09 16.88 1.83
CA SER A 61 8.11 15.84 1.95
C SER A 61 7.50 14.46 1.62
N PRO A 62 8.30 13.50 1.08
CA PRO A 62 7.84 12.13 0.91
C PRO A 62 7.66 11.37 2.23
N HIS A 63 8.02 11.97 3.37
CA HIS A 63 7.80 11.39 4.69
C HIS A 63 6.38 11.67 5.18
N TYR A 64 5.62 10.59 5.41
CA TYR A 64 4.27 10.66 5.93
C TYR A 64 4.00 9.56 6.95
N GLN A 65 3.05 9.82 7.84
CA GLN A 65 2.55 8.85 8.82
C GLN A 65 1.02 8.85 8.79
N LEU A 66 0.45 7.65 8.78
CA LEU A 66 -0.99 7.43 8.88
C LEU A 66 -1.36 7.08 10.31
N GLU A 67 -2.16 7.92 10.96
CA GLU A 67 -2.72 7.67 12.29
C GLU A 67 -4.19 7.32 12.17
N VAL A 68 -4.53 6.09 12.56
CA VAL A 68 -5.92 5.61 12.59
C VAL A 68 -6.44 5.77 14.01
N ASN A 69 -7.38 6.68 14.18
CA ASN A 69 -8.07 6.94 15.44
C ASN A 69 -9.55 6.56 15.33
N ARG A 70 -10.19 6.31 16.47
CA ARG A 70 -11.63 6.05 16.53
C ARG A 70 -12.31 7.12 17.38
N ASN A 71 -13.14 7.95 16.76
CA ASN A 71 -13.94 8.96 17.45
C ASN A 71 -15.38 8.45 17.54
N GLY A 72 -15.73 7.87 18.70
CA GLY A 72 -17.02 7.20 18.89
C GLY A 72 -17.14 5.95 18.02
N ASN A 73 -18.17 5.90 17.16
CA ASN A 73 -18.40 4.78 16.22
C ASN A 73 -17.78 5.01 14.83
N HIS A 74 -17.08 6.11 14.60
CA HIS A 74 -16.48 6.43 13.31
C HIS A 74 -14.96 6.30 13.37
N ASP A 75 -14.40 5.52 12.44
CA ASP A 75 -12.97 5.52 12.21
C ASP A 75 -12.57 6.84 11.51
N CYS A 76 -11.47 7.44 11.98
CA CYS A 76 -10.88 8.67 11.50
C CYS A 76 -9.43 8.38 11.11
N LEU A 77 -9.03 8.85 9.93
CA LEU A 77 -7.65 8.74 9.44
C LEU A 77 -7.03 10.13 9.45
N SER A 78 -6.00 10.32 10.25
CA SER A 78 -5.14 11.51 10.23
C SER A 78 -3.88 11.20 9.42
N ILE A 79 -3.45 12.15 8.59
CA ILE A 79 -2.25 12.02 7.76
C ILE A 79 -1.28 13.11 8.20
N ASN A 80 -0.21 12.71 8.87
CA ASN A 80 0.87 13.61 9.28
C ASN A 80 1.90 13.65 8.15
N VAL A 81 2.20 14.84 7.63
CA VAL A 81 3.16 15.04 6.54
C VAL A 81 4.06 16.21 6.91
N GLU A 82 5.34 16.10 6.58
CA GLU A 82 6.31 17.18 6.78
C GLU A 82 6.31 18.14 5.57
N LEU A 83 6.49 19.43 5.84
CA LEU A 83 6.74 20.42 4.80
C LEU A 83 8.19 20.33 4.33
N LYS A 84 8.40 20.59 3.04
CA LYS A 84 9.72 20.59 2.42
C LYS A 84 10.51 21.88 2.67
#